data_AF-A0AAU9S6C5-F1
#
_entry.id   AF-A0AAU9S6C5-F1
#
_cell.length_a   1.000
_cell.length_b   1.000
_cell.length_c   1.000
_cell.angle_alpha   90.00
_cell.angle_beta   90.00
_cell.angle_gamma   90.00
#
_symmetry.space_group_name_H-M   'P 1'
#
loop_
_entity.id
_entity.type
_entity.pdbx_description
1 polymer ?
#
loop_
_entity_poly.entity_id
_entity_poly.type
_entity_poly.pdbx_seq_one_letter_code
_entity_poly.pdbx_strand_id
1 'polypeptide(L)'
;MISDAYDVTGCYNLQCSGFIQTSRTVVIGGTIAPVSIFEGSQFEIIISVWKVNPKYGNWWLSLGSNHSLVGYWPAEIFTSLSSADTVQWGGEIVNTQSSGRHTTTQMGSGHFLGEGFGKVSYLRNVEILENNNSFQPVQNVQVRVSNSRFYDIRNKSREDWASYIFYGGPGFTPMHSGVSSSSVLSSLLFYFSFIIFLLV
;
A
#
# COMPACT_ATOMS: atom_id res chain seq x y z
N MET A 1 -11.01 8.09 7.37
CA MET A 1 -10.09 7.90 6.23
C MET A 1 -9.41 9.20 5.92
N ILE A 2 -8.14 9.15 5.49
CA ILE A 2 -7.33 10.35 5.28
C ILE A 2 -7.77 11.01 3.97
N SER A 3 -8.51 12.11 4.08
CA SER A 3 -9.02 12.89 2.94
C SER A 3 -8.12 14.07 2.57
N ASP A 4 -7.24 14.49 3.49
CA ASP A 4 -6.46 15.73 3.40
C ASP A 4 -4.94 15.52 3.55
N ALA A 5 -4.44 14.32 3.23
CA ALA A 5 -3.02 13.98 3.32
C ALA A 5 -2.41 14.18 4.73
N TYR A 6 -3.14 13.78 5.77
CA TYR A 6 -2.73 13.78 7.19
C TYR A 6 -2.69 15.16 7.86
N ASP A 7 -3.43 16.13 7.32
CA ASP A 7 -3.37 17.51 7.82
C ASP A 7 -4.20 17.69 9.09
N VAL A 8 -5.51 17.45 9.03
CA VAL A 8 -6.42 17.68 10.18
C VAL A 8 -7.42 16.54 10.37
N THR A 9 -7.81 15.87 9.29
CA THR A 9 -8.95 14.96 9.25
C THR A 9 -8.59 13.60 8.66
N GLY A 10 -8.70 12.54 9.46
CA GLY A 10 -8.44 11.20 8.96
C GLY A 10 -8.46 10.12 10.03
N CYS A 11 -8.80 8.90 9.60
CA CYS A 11 -8.84 7.69 10.43
C CYS A 11 -8.54 6.51 9.53
N TYR A 12 -7.81 5.50 9.97
CA TYR A 12 -7.37 4.41 9.09
C TYR A 12 -8.48 3.40 8.72
N ASN A 13 -9.65 3.50 9.35
CA ASN A 13 -10.71 2.50 9.26
C ASN A 13 -12.11 3.16 9.27
N LEU A 14 -13.15 2.32 9.37
CA LEU A 14 -14.56 2.72 9.43
C LEU A 14 -14.98 3.39 10.74
N GLN A 15 -14.07 3.65 11.70
CA GLN A 15 -14.39 4.40 12.91
C GLN A 15 -14.77 5.87 12.60
N CYS A 16 -14.46 6.33 11.39
CA CYS A 16 -14.86 7.64 10.90
C CYS A 16 -15.62 7.51 9.60
N SER A 17 -16.54 8.44 9.37
CA SER A 17 -17.30 8.53 8.13
C SER A 17 -16.38 8.75 6.92
N GLY A 18 -16.85 8.34 5.75
CA GLY A 18 -16.18 8.57 4.47
C GLY A 18 -16.19 7.37 3.53
N PHE A 19 -16.45 6.15 4.03
CA PHE A 19 -16.64 4.96 3.19
C PHE A 19 -18.08 4.51 3.32
N ILE A 20 -18.74 4.29 2.20
CA ILE A 20 -20.06 3.68 2.16
C ILE A 20 -19.87 2.24 1.69
N GLN A 21 -19.90 1.31 2.65
CA GLN A 21 -19.88 -0.11 2.33
C GLN A 21 -21.24 -0.53 1.74
N THR A 22 -21.21 -1.14 0.56
CA THR A 22 -22.43 -1.65 -0.11
C THR A 22 -22.47 -3.17 -0.11
N SER A 23 -21.31 -3.82 0.03
CA SER A 23 -21.21 -5.27 0.09
C SER A 23 -21.77 -5.83 1.39
N ARG A 24 -22.45 -6.97 1.25
CA ARG A 24 -22.92 -7.82 2.36
C ARG A 24 -22.02 -9.03 2.59
N THR A 25 -21.04 -9.25 1.73
CA THR A 25 -20.16 -10.43 1.75
C THR A 25 -18.71 -10.09 2.08
N VAL A 26 -18.30 -8.84 1.87
CA VAL A 26 -16.98 -8.33 2.22
C VAL A 26 -17.12 -7.37 3.39
N VAL A 27 -16.33 -7.59 4.44
CA VAL A 27 -16.27 -6.75 5.63
C VAL A 27 -14.95 -6.00 5.65
N ILE A 28 -14.99 -4.67 5.60
CA ILE A 28 -13.79 -3.84 5.80
C ILE A 28 -13.33 -3.95 7.25
N GLY A 29 -12.03 -4.15 7.45
CA GLY A 29 -11.43 -4.41 8.76
C GLY A 29 -11.61 -5.85 9.26
N GLY A 30 -12.24 -6.72 8.46
CA GLY A 30 -12.26 -8.16 8.70
C GLY A 30 -10.90 -8.81 8.44
N THR A 31 -10.74 -10.05 8.92
CA THR A 31 -9.55 -10.86 8.66
C THR A 31 -9.50 -11.34 7.22
N ILE A 32 -8.32 -11.30 6.62
CA ILE A 32 -8.06 -11.92 5.31
C ILE A 32 -7.76 -13.40 5.53
N ALA A 33 -8.41 -14.27 4.75
CA ALA A 33 -8.12 -15.69 4.74
C ALA A 33 -8.37 -16.27 3.32
N PRO A 34 -7.54 -17.22 2.87
CA PRO A 34 -6.29 -17.68 3.49
C PRO A 34 -5.15 -16.62 3.42
N VAL A 35 -4.11 -16.81 4.24
CA VAL A 35 -2.88 -16.00 4.22
C VAL A 35 -1.69 -16.84 3.74
N SER A 36 -0.71 -16.18 3.10
CA SER A 36 0.50 -16.82 2.60
C SER A 36 1.34 -17.45 3.72
N ILE A 37 2.05 -18.54 3.39
CA ILE A 37 2.93 -19.26 4.30
C ILE A 37 4.37 -19.07 3.84
N PHE A 38 5.29 -18.82 4.78
CA PHE A 38 6.72 -18.73 4.49
C PHE A 38 7.23 -20.03 3.85
N GLU A 39 7.90 -19.91 2.70
CA GLU A 39 8.34 -21.05 1.85
C GLU A 39 7.22 -22.02 1.44
N GLY A 40 5.97 -21.58 1.49
CA GLY A 40 4.80 -22.41 1.21
C GLY A 40 3.83 -21.78 0.22
N SER A 41 2.56 -22.17 0.34
CA SER A 41 1.49 -21.64 -0.49
C SER A 41 1.39 -20.12 -0.37
N GLN A 42 1.38 -19.45 -1.54
CA GLN A 42 1.19 -18.01 -1.64
C GLN A 42 -0.24 -17.71 -2.08
N PHE A 43 -0.85 -16.73 -1.44
CA PHE A 43 -2.20 -16.27 -1.74
C PHE A 43 -2.18 -14.78 -2.04
N GLU A 44 -3.09 -14.36 -2.92
CA GLU A 44 -3.15 -13.00 -3.43
C GLU A 44 -4.57 -12.47 -3.34
N ILE A 45 -4.66 -11.16 -3.13
CA ILE A 45 -5.90 -10.42 -3.24
C ILE A 45 -5.76 -9.39 -4.35
N ILE A 46 -6.73 -9.40 -5.27
CA ILE A 46 -6.83 -8.38 -6.30
C ILE A 46 -7.64 -7.23 -5.70
N ILE A 47 -7.07 -6.02 -5.72
CA ILE A 47 -7.73 -4.79 -5.26
C ILE A 47 -7.82 -3.85 -6.46
N SER A 48 -9.00 -3.31 -6.69
CA SER A 48 -9.20 -2.28 -7.71
C SER A 48 -9.84 -1.07 -7.05
N VAL A 49 -9.29 0.11 -7.34
CA VAL A 49 -9.87 1.40 -6.97
C VAL A 49 -9.97 2.26 -8.22
N TRP A 50 -11.17 2.80 -8.48
CA TRP A 50 -11.40 3.59 -9.68
C TRP A 50 -12.54 4.59 -9.53
N LYS A 51 -12.58 5.55 -10.44
CA LYS A 51 -13.65 6.55 -10.54
C LYS A 51 -14.28 6.44 -11.93
N VAL A 52 -15.60 6.25 -11.99
CA VAL A 52 -16.31 6.15 -13.28
C VAL A 52 -16.32 7.49 -14.03
N ASN A 53 -16.39 8.60 -13.29
CA ASN A 53 -16.32 9.94 -13.85
C ASN A 53 -15.29 10.77 -13.08
N PRO A 54 -14.18 11.20 -13.71
CA PRO A 54 -13.12 11.97 -13.06
C PRO A 54 -13.60 13.23 -12.34
N LYS A 55 -14.67 13.88 -12.81
CA LYS A 55 -15.14 15.15 -12.25
C LYS A 55 -16.10 14.98 -11.07
N TYR A 56 -17.01 14.01 -11.12
CA TYR A 56 -18.12 13.92 -10.15
C TYR A 56 -18.40 12.51 -9.64
N GLY A 57 -17.68 11.49 -10.12
CA GLY A 57 -17.92 10.11 -9.73
C GLY A 57 -17.43 9.80 -8.32
N ASN A 58 -18.02 8.80 -7.67
CA ASN A 58 -17.46 8.24 -6.45
C ASN A 58 -16.23 7.39 -6.76
N TRP A 59 -15.33 7.24 -5.80
CA TRP A 59 -14.24 6.27 -5.88
C TRP A 59 -14.76 4.92 -5.41
N TRP A 60 -14.74 3.93 -6.30
CA TRP A 60 -15.21 2.58 -6.02
C TRP A 60 -14.06 1.68 -5.57
N LEU A 61 -14.36 0.75 -4.67
CA LEU A 61 -13.47 -0.33 -4.25
C LEU A 61 -14.08 -1.67 -4.62
N SER A 62 -13.30 -2.53 -5.28
CA SER A 62 -13.63 -3.95 -5.46
C SER A 62 -12.50 -4.86 -5.04
N LEU A 63 -12.86 -6.09 -4.68
CA LEU A 63 -11.92 -7.16 -4.34
C LEU A 63 -12.13 -8.41 -5.19
N GLY A 64 -11.04 -9.12 -5.42
CA GLY A 64 -11.03 -10.45 -6.04
C GLY A 64 -11.10 -10.43 -7.57
N SER A 65 -10.88 -11.59 -8.17
CA SER A 65 -10.88 -11.77 -9.64
C SER A 65 -12.24 -11.52 -10.30
N ASN A 66 -13.33 -11.61 -9.53
CA ASN A 66 -14.67 -11.28 -9.98
C ASN A 66 -15.05 -9.80 -9.77
N HIS A 67 -14.11 -8.96 -9.32
CA HIS A 67 -14.33 -7.56 -8.99
C HIS A 67 -15.56 -7.34 -8.10
N SER A 68 -15.69 -8.14 -7.03
CA SER A 68 -16.78 -7.98 -6.06
C SER A 68 -16.74 -6.57 -5.46
N LEU A 69 -17.77 -5.77 -5.75
CA LEU A 69 -17.89 -4.42 -5.20
C LEU A 69 -17.96 -4.48 -3.68
N VAL A 70 -17.12 -3.71 -3.02
CA VAL A 70 -17.10 -3.57 -1.56
C VAL A 70 -17.90 -2.35 -1.13
N GLY A 71 -17.70 -1.23 -1.83
CA GLY A 71 -18.28 0.05 -1.49
C GLY A 71 -17.60 1.18 -2.24
N TYR A 72 -17.83 2.40 -1.77
CA TYR A 72 -17.25 3.59 -2.37
C TYR A 72 -16.96 4.70 -1.37
N TRP A 73 -16.03 5.56 -1.73
CA TRP A 73 -15.85 6.87 -1.13
C TRP A 73 -16.62 7.92 -1.92
N PRO A 74 -17.45 8.75 -1.26
CA PRO A 74 -18.12 9.87 -1.92
C PRO A 74 -17.12 10.84 -2.55
N ALA A 75 -17.48 11.47 -3.66
CA ALA A 75 -16.59 12.42 -4.35
C ALA A 75 -16.28 13.66 -3.48
N GLU A 76 -17.21 14.05 -2.63
CA GLU A 76 -17.21 15.29 -1.85
C GLU A 76 -16.11 15.33 -0.79
N ILE A 77 -15.63 14.16 -0.34
CA ILE A 77 -14.54 14.10 0.64
C ILE A 77 -13.16 14.23 -0.01
N PHE A 78 -13.08 14.27 -1.35
CA PHE A 78 -11.83 14.46 -2.08
C PHE A 78 -11.90 15.70 -2.97
N THR A 79 -11.49 16.84 -2.43
CA THR A 79 -11.56 18.14 -3.11
C THR A 79 -10.43 18.38 -4.12
N SER A 80 -9.31 17.67 -4.01
CA SER A 80 -8.12 17.84 -4.85
C SER A 80 -7.80 16.67 -5.78
N LEU A 81 -8.60 15.59 -5.77
CA LEU A 81 -8.36 14.38 -6.57
C LEU A 81 -9.32 14.26 -7.78
N SER A 82 -9.58 15.38 -8.47
CA SER A 82 -10.29 15.35 -9.77
C SER A 82 -9.41 14.80 -10.90
N SER A 83 -8.09 14.92 -10.74
CA SER A 83 -7.03 14.35 -11.57
C SER A 83 -5.83 14.05 -10.67
N ALA A 84 -4.94 13.15 -11.08
CA ALA A 84 -3.75 12.81 -10.32
C ALA A 84 -2.52 12.88 -11.24
N ASP A 85 -1.51 13.65 -10.84
CA ASP A 85 -0.21 13.70 -11.52
C ASP A 85 0.75 12.61 -11.01
N THR A 86 0.39 11.95 -9.90
CA THR A 86 1.19 10.92 -9.25
C THR A 86 0.28 9.89 -8.60
N VAL A 87 0.64 8.63 -8.73
CA VAL A 87 0.02 7.51 -8.02
C VAL A 87 1.12 6.78 -7.26
N GLN A 88 0.84 6.40 -6.02
CA GLN A 88 1.80 5.68 -5.17
C GLN A 88 1.15 4.43 -4.59
N TRP A 89 1.95 3.39 -4.45
CA TRP A 89 1.60 2.16 -3.75
C TRP A 89 2.65 1.94 -2.68
N GLY A 90 2.23 1.54 -1.49
CA GLY A 90 3.18 1.34 -0.41
C GLY A 90 2.53 0.96 0.90
N GLY A 91 3.35 1.01 1.95
CA GLY A 91 2.95 0.81 3.32
C GLY A 91 3.58 1.86 4.22
N GLU A 92 3.00 2.04 5.39
CA GLU A 92 3.47 2.97 6.41
C GLU A 92 3.65 2.21 7.72
N ILE A 93 4.68 2.58 8.48
CA ILE A 93 4.90 2.09 9.83
C ILE A 93 4.85 3.28 10.77
N VAL A 94 3.90 3.24 11.69
CA VAL A 94 3.79 4.23 12.77
C VAL A 94 4.83 3.89 13.83
N ASN A 95 5.74 4.82 14.11
CA ASN A 95 6.73 4.72 15.17
C ASN A 95 6.53 5.86 16.19
N THR A 96 5.88 5.56 17.31
CA THR A 96 5.62 6.51 18.41
C THR A 96 6.64 6.43 19.55
N GLN A 97 7.71 5.65 19.40
CA GLN A 97 8.69 5.46 20.47
C GLN A 97 9.46 6.74 20.79
N SER A 98 9.49 7.11 22.07
CA SER A 98 10.08 8.35 22.58
C SER A 98 11.58 8.26 22.90
N SER A 99 12.16 7.05 22.94
CA SER A 99 13.53 6.80 23.42
C SER A 99 14.58 6.69 22.30
N GLY A 100 14.28 7.20 21.10
CA GLY A 100 15.20 7.16 19.95
C GLY A 100 15.40 5.76 19.34
N ARG A 101 14.67 4.75 19.81
CA ARG A 101 14.62 3.41 19.20
C ARG A 101 13.47 3.34 18.21
N HIS A 102 13.68 2.60 17.13
CA HIS A 102 12.64 2.37 16.15
C HIS A 102 11.68 1.26 16.61
N THR A 103 10.50 1.17 16.00
CA THR A 103 9.51 0.15 16.35
C THR A 103 9.93 -1.25 15.95
N THR A 104 9.53 -2.25 16.73
CA THR A 104 9.68 -3.68 16.40
C THR A 104 8.60 -4.16 15.43
N THR A 105 7.72 -3.26 14.96
CA THR A 105 6.68 -3.59 13.98
C THR A 105 7.32 -4.06 12.68
N GLN A 106 6.96 -5.27 12.26
CA GLN A 106 7.38 -5.85 11.00
C GLN A 106 6.57 -5.25 9.84
N MET A 107 7.18 -5.12 8.67
CA MET A 107 6.49 -4.81 7.43
C MET A 107 6.42 -6.08 6.57
N GLY A 108 5.24 -6.38 6.04
CA GLY A 108 5.00 -7.61 5.28
C GLY A 108 5.37 -8.85 6.11
N SER A 109 6.09 -9.80 5.52
CA SER A 109 6.56 -10.99 6.22
C SER A 109 7.61 -10.72 7.32
N GLY A 110 8.15 -9.50 7.42
CA GLY A 110 9.25 -9.18 8.34
C GLY A 110 10.64 -9.58 7.85
N HIS A 111 10.75 -10.11 6.63
CA HIS A 111 12.03 -10.49 6.02
C HIS A 111 12.55 -9.44 5.04
N PHE A 112 13.87 -9.39 4.87
CA PHE A 112 14.50 -8.52 3.87
C PHE A 112 14.44 -9.15 2.47
N LEU A 113 14.50 -8.30 1.44
CA LEU A 113 14.17 -8.66 0.05
C LEU A 113 15.11 -9.68 -0.60
N GLY A 114 16.29 -9.92 -0.02
CA GLY A 114 17.27 -10.89 -0.53
C GLY A 114 16.74 -12.32 -0.58
N GLU A 115 15.67 -12.60 0.17
CA GLU A 115 15.05 -13.91 0.27
C GLU A 115 14.09 -14.25 -0.89
N GLY A 116 13.48 -13.23 -1.52
CA GLY A 116 12.68 -13.40 -2.73
C GLY A 116 11.27 -13.99 -2.55
N PHE A 117 10.71 -14.49 -3.65
CA PHE A 117 9.34 -15.01 -3.72
C PHE A 117 9.12 -16.20 -2.78
N GLY A 118 7.95 -16.25 -2.13
CA GLY A 118 7.61 -17.26 -1.13
C GLY A 118 8.07 -16.90 0.29
N LYS A 119 8.93 -15.89 0.44
CA LYS A 119 9.50 -15.45 1.73
C LYS A 119 9.21 -13.99 2.06
N VAL A 120 9.09 -13.17 1.02
CA VAL A 120 8.94 -11.71 1.11
C VAL A 120 7.59 -11.30 0.51
N SER A 121 6.93 -10.34 1.16
CA SER A 121 5.66 -9.77 0.68
C SER A 121 5.84 -8.99 -0.62
N TYR A 122 4.81 -8.98 -1.45
CA TYR A 122 4.86 -8.33 -2.76
C TYR A 122 3.54 -7.71 -3.21
N LEU A 123 3.66 -6.77 -4.14
CA LEU A 123 2.60 -6.28 -5.01
C LEU A 123 3.02 -6.58 -6.45
N ARG A 124 2.10 -7.06 -7.30
CA ARG A 124 2.39 -7.33 -8.73
C ARG A 124 1.19 -6.92 -9.58
N ASN A 125 1.38 -6.90 -10.90
CA ASN A 125 0.37 -6.45 -11.85
C ASN A 125 -0.18 -5.06 -11.47
N VAL A 126 0.73 -4.13 -11.17
CA VAL A 126 0.34 -2.76 -10.83
C VAL A 126 -0.12 -2.05 -12.10
N GLU A 127 -1.33 -1.51 -12.06
CA GLU A 127 -2.00 -0.88 -13.18
C GLU A 127 -2.64 0.45 -12.76
N ILE A 128 -2.78 1.36 -13.72
CA ILE A 128 -3.52 2.61 -13.56
C ILE A 128 -4.70 2.64 -14.53
N LEU A 129 -5.83 3.18 -14.10
CA LEU A 129 -6.97 3.40 -14.97
C LEU A 129 -6.78 4.71 -15.74
N GLU A 130 -6.72 4.61 -17.06
CA GLU A 130 -6.61 5.76 -17.97
C GLU A 130 -7.97 6.33 -18.37
N ASN A 131 -7.98 7.53 -18.95
CA ASN A 131 -9.20 8.25 -19.36
C ASN A 131 -10.09 7.49 -20.36
N ASN A 132 -9.56 6.49 -21.04
CA ASN A 132 -10.30 5.59 -21.93
C ASN A 132 -10.98 4.42 -21.18
N ASN A 133 -11.03 4.47 -19.84
CA ASN A 133 -11.53 3.42 -18.97
C ASN A 133 -10.83 2.06 -19.15
N SER A 134 -9.53 2.07 -19.47
CA SER A 134 -8.71 0.86 -19.54
C SER A 134 -7.60 0.89 -18.50
N PHE A 135 -7.38 -0.26 -17.86
CA PHE A 135 -6.21 -0.45 -16.99
C PHE A 135 -4.96 -0.61 -17.85
N GLN A 136 -3.95 0.17 -17.55
CA GLN A 136 -2.66 0.15 -18.22
C GLN A 136 -1.56 -0.25 -17.22
N PRO A 137 -0.72 -1.25 -17.55
CA PRO A 137 0.41 -1.61 -16.72
C PRO A 137 1.37 -0.44 -16.51
N VAL A 138 1.78 -0.22 -15.27
CA VAL A 138 2.75 0.83 -14.97
C VAL A 138 4.15 0.42 -15.41
N GLN A 139 4.90 1.38 -15.94
CA GLN A 139 6.32 1.22 -16.27
C GLN A 139 7.15 2.21 -15.42
N ASN A 140 8.43 1.92 -15.21
CA ASN A 140 9.38 2.82 -14.54
C ASN A 140 8.99 3.26 -13.12
N VAL A 141 8.38 2.35 -12.34
CA VAL A 141 8.04 2.58 -10.93
C VAL A 141 9.25 3.09 -10.16
N GLN A 142 9.10 4.23 -9.48
CA GLN A 142 10.13 4.75 -8.58
C GLN A 142 9.93 4.21 -7.17
N VAL A 143 11.02 3.92 -6.47
CA VAL A 143 11.00 3.36 -5.13
C VAL A 143 11.54 4.38 -4.12
N ARG A 144 10.83 4.53 -3.00
CA ARG A 144 11.23 5.41 -1.90
C ARG A 144 11.15 4.66 -0.57
N VAL A 145 12.21 4.78 0.23
CA VAL A 145 12.32 4.13 1.56
C VAL A 145 12.69 5.17 2.59
N SER A 146 11.86 5.37 3.60
CA SER A 146 12.13 6.37 4.64
C SER A 146 13.13 5.88 5.70
N ASN A 147 13.16 4.58 5.99
CA ASN A 147 14.02 3.96 7.01
C ASN A 147 14.64 2.66 6.50
N SER A 148 15.59 2.77 5.56
CA SER A 148 16.23 1.62 4.89
C SER A 148 16.98 0.65 5.82
N ARG A 149 17.28 1.07 7.05
CA ARG A 149 17.88 0.21 8.07
C ARG A 149 16.92 -0.86 8.59
N PHE A 150 15.62 -0.58 8.61
CA PHE A 150 14.62 -1.43 9.24
C PHE A 150 13.67 -2.08 8.22
N TYR A 151 13.50 -1.44 7.06
CA TYR A 151 12.63 -1.87 5.98
C TYR A 151 13.32 -1.69 4.64
N ASP A 152 12.98 -2.54 3.69
CA ASP A 152 13.49 -2.50 2.32
C ASP A 152 12.33 -2.65 1.34
N ILE A 153 12.47 -2.03 0.18
CA ILE A 153 11.52 -2.12 -0.94
C ILE A 153 12.30 -2.10 -2.25
N ARG A 154 11.88 -2.93 -3.22
CA ARG A 154 12.53 -3.02 -4.53
C ARG A 154 11.51 -3.34 -5.60
N ASN A 155 11.54 -2.58 -6.68
CA ASN A 155 10.77 -2.86 -7.86
C ASN A 155 11.58 -3.71 -8.85
N LYS A 156 10.86 -4.52 -9.62
CA LYS A 156 11.37 -5.32 -10.74
C LYS A 156 10.26 -5.44 -11.78
N SER A 157 10.59 -5.97 -12.95
CA SER A 157 9.61 -6.33 -13.97
C SER A 157 9.88 -7.73 -14.52
N ARG A 158 8.81 -8.42 -14.90
CA ARG A 158 8.85 -9.73 -15.59
C ARG A 158 7.57 -9.90 -16.41
N GLU A 159 7.63 -10.67 -17.49
CA GLU A 159 6.49 -10.84 -18.43
C GLU A 159 5.21 -11.37 -17.75
N ASP A 160 5.33 -12.32 -16.81
CA ASP A 160 4.19 -12.95 -16.12
C ASP A 160 3.70 -12.17 -14.87
N TRP A 161 4.48 -11.19 -14.39
CA TRP A 161 4.20 -10.41 -13.18
C TRP A 161 4.03 -8.90 -13.45
N ALA A 162 4.20 -8.50 -14.71
CA ALA A 162 4.37 -7.11 -15.11
C ALA A 162 5.39 -6.40 -14.19
N SER A 163 5.13 -5.14 -13.85
CA SER A 163 5.84 -4.43 -12.79
C SER A 163 5.40 -4.93 -11.42
N TYR A 164 6.37 -5.32 -10.59
CA TYR A 164 6.12 -5.80 -9.24
C TYR A 164 7.12 -5.23 -8.24
N ILE A 165 6.71 -5.22 -6.97
CA ILE A 165 7.40 -4.60 -5.85
C ILE A 165 7.51 -5.66 -4.75
N PHE A 166 8.72 -5.98 -4.33
CA PHE A 166 8.94 -6.65 -3.05
C PHE A 166 9.10 -5.61 -1.95
N TYR A 167 8.53 -5.87 -0.79
CA TYR A 167 8.65 -5.02 0.39
C TYR A 167 8.69 -5.87 1.65
N GLY A 168 9.42 -5.39 2.66
CA GLY A 168 9.43 -6.04 3.96
C GLY A 168 10.49 -5.49 4.89
N GLY A 169 10.58 -6.09 6.07
CA GLY A 169 11.66 -5.83 7.01
C GLY A 169 11.22 -6.04 8.45
N PRO A 170 12.14 -6.45 9.33
CA PRO A 170 11.80 -6.91 10.66
C PRO A 170 11.46 -5.77 11.63
N GLY A 171 11.61 -4.51 11.20
CA GLY A 171 11.64 -3.39 12.11
C GLY A 171 12.92 -3.39 12.93
N PHE A 172 12.90 -2.73 14.08
CA PHE A 172 14.00 -2.75 15.02
C PHE A 172 14.14 -4.15 15.63
N THR A 173 15.28 -4.78 15.38
CA THR A 173 15.72 -5.97 16.10
C THR A 173 16.88 -5.59 17.02
N PRO A 174 16.79 -5.85 18.35
CA PRO A 174 17.94 -5.71 19.22
C PRO A 174 18.94 -6.84 18.91
N MET A 175 19.76 -6.66 17.88
CA MET A 175 20.89 -7.55 17.63
C MET A 175 22.11 -7.09 18.44
N HIS A 176 22.80 -8.05 19.08
CA HIS A 176 24.18 -7.86 19.51
C HIS A 176 25.01 -7.42 18.30
N SER A 177 25.53 -6.20 18.39
CA SER A 177 26.56 -5.56 17.56
C SER A 177 26.97 -6.28 16.25
N GLY A 178 26.45 -5.77 15.13
CA GLY A 178 27.00 -6.01 13.79
C GLY A 178 26.66 -4.80 12.92
N VAL A 179 27.66 -3.97 12.64
CA VAL A 179 27.55 -2.65 11.99
C VAL A 179 27.20 -2.77 10.50
N SER A 180 26.33 -1.90 9.99
CA SER A 180 26.53 -1.28 8.68
C SER A 180 25.88 0.11 8.62
N SER A 181 26.58 1.02 7.96
CA SER A 181 26.30 2.44 7.83
C SER A 181 25.98 2.78 6.37
N SER A 182 24.97 3.62 6.12
CA SER A 182 25.09 4.72 5.14
C SER A 182 23.87 5.66 5.09
N SER A 183 24.22 6.94 5.09
CA SER A 183 23.57 8.16 4.57
C SER A 183 22.03 8.29 4.53
N VAL A 184 21.54 9.24 5.34
CA VAL A 184 20.22 9.85 5.27
C VAL A 184 20.25 11.01 4.27
N LEU A 185 19.30 11.04 3.34
CA LEU A 185 18.91 12.25 2.61
C LEU A 185 17.44 12.50 2.91
N SER A 186 17.20 13.52 3.74
CA SER A 186 15.87 14.03 4.04
C SER A 186 15.43 14.95 2.90
N SER A 187 14.31 14.62 2.27
CA SER A 187 13.53 15.58 1.50
C SER A 187 12.05 15.24 1.68
N LEU A 188 11.41 15.94 2.62
CA LEU A 188 9.96 16.04 2.71
C LEU A 188 9.49 16.84 1.50
N LEU A 189 8.79 16.18 0.58
CA LEU A 189 7.95 16.83 -0.40
C LEU A 189 6.54 16.28 -0.16
N PHE A 190 5.64 17.18 0.21
CA PHE A 190 4.22 16.88 0.32
C PHE A 190 3.69 16.65 -1.10
N TYR A 191 3.19 15.44 -1.37
CA TYR A 191 2.53 15.09 -2.62
C TYR A 191 1.19 14.44 -2.27
N PHE A 192 0.13 14.88 -2.94
CA PHE A 192 -1.18 14.24 -2.88
C PHE A 192 -1.02 12.79 -3.36
N SER A 193 -1.27 11.86 -2.45
CA SER A 193 -1.03 10.43 -2.67
C SER A 193 -2.25 9.64 -2.24
N PHE A 194 -2.79 8.82 -3.14
CA PHE A 194 -3.75 7.80 -2.80
C PHE A 194 -2.97 6.55 -2.36
N ILE A 195 -2.73 6.41 -1.05
CA ILE A 195 -2.02 5.25 -0.50
C ILE A 195 -3.06 4.19 -0.13
N ILE A 196 -3.04 3.05 -0.83
CA ILE A 196 -3.76 1.86 -0.37
C ILE A 196 -2.88 1.14 0.64
N PHE A 197 -3.28 1.15 1.91
CA PHE A 197 -2.67 0.33 2.95
C PHE A 197 -3.19 -1.10 2.84
N LEU A 198 -2.33 -2.04 2.46
CA LEU A 198 -2.51 -3.45 2.82
C LEU A 198 -1.66 -3.71 4.07
N LEU A 199 -2.33 -3.88 5.21
CA LEU A 199 -1.72 -4.53 6.36
C LEU A 199 -1.85 -6.03 6.14
N VAL A 200 -0.75 -6.69 5.80
CA VAL A 200 -0.57 -8.14 5.92
C VAL A 200 0.73 -8.39 6.65
#